data_AF-A0A0V0H7N9-F1
#
_entry.id   AF-A0A0V0H7N9-F1
#
_cell.length_a   1.000
_cell.length_b   1.000
_cell.length_c   1.000
_cell.angle_alpha   90.00
_cell.angle_beta   90.00
_cell.angle_gamma   90.00
#
_symmetry.space_group_name_H-M   'P 1'
#
loop_
_entity.id
_entity.type
_entity.pdbx_description
1 polymer ?
#
loop_
_entity_poly.entity_id
_entity_poly.type
_entity_poly.pdbx_seq_one_letter_code
_entity_poly.pdbx_strand_id
1 'polypeptide(L)'
;MMGSGAINVGTLSDEVSWDLFKRHSLENRDPKEHLELEEIGKQIAHRCKGLPLALKALAGILHCKSKVDEWRDILRSEIWELPSCSNGILPALMLSYNDLPARLKQCFAYCAIYPKDYQFC
;
A
#
# COMPACT_ATOMS: atom_id res chain seq x y z
N MET A 1 -32.09 20.53 -15.53
CA MET A 1 -31.01 19.65 -16.04
C MET A 1 -29.74 20.01 -15.27
N MET A 2 -29.42 19.28 -14.19
CA MET A 2 -28.15 19.48 -13.50
C MET A 2 -27.06 18.80 -14.34
N GLY A 3 -26.14 19.61 -14.87
CA GLY A 3 -24.98 19.09 -15.58
C GLY A 3 -24.17 18.21 -14.63
N SER A 4 -24.01 16.94 -14.96
CA SER A 4 -23.12 16.02 -14.26
C SER A 4 -21.69 16.44 -14.56
N GLY A 5 -21.19 17.46 -13.87
CA GLY A 5 -19.79 17.87 -13.92
C GLY A 5 -18.93 16.80 -13.25
N ALA A 6 -17.96 16.25 -13.98
CA ALA A 6 -17.00 15.30 -13.41
C ALA A 6 -16.12 16.03 -12.37
N ILE A 7 -16.12 15.54 -11.14
CA ILE A 7 -15.18 16.01 -10.09
C ILE A 7 -13.92 15.14 -10.20
N ASN A 8 -12.78 15.76 -10.49
CA ASN A 8 -11.49 15.08 -10.49
C ASN A 8 -10.94 15.04 -9.06
N VAL A 9 -10.81 13.85 -8.49
CA VAL A 9 -10.18 13.63 -7.18
C VAL A 9 -8.70 13.36 -7.43
N GLY A 10 -7.85 14.34 -7.10
CA GLY A 10 -6.40 14.21 -7.22
C GLY A 10 -5.79 13.24 -6.20
N THR A 11 -4.46 13.14 -6.21
CA THR A 11 -3.69 12.36 -5.22
C THR A 11 -3.53 13.13 -3.91
N LEU A 12 -3.21 12.41 -2.84
CA LEU A 12 -2.89 13.01 -1.54
C LEU A 12 -1.55 13.78 -1.60
N SER A 13 -1.40 14.79 -0.74
CA SER A 13 -0.08 15.40 -0.46
C SER A 13 0.81 14.41 0.29
N ASP A 14 2.12 14.67 0.31
CA ASP A 14 3.08 13.80 1.04
C ASP A 14 2.76 13.73 2.54
N GLU A 15 2.38 14.86 3.15
CA GLU A 15 1.99 14.92 4.57
C GLU A 15 0.78 14.04 4.88
N VAL A 16 -0.31 14.21 4.12
CA VAL A 16 -1.54 13.42 4.30
C VAL A 16 -1.31 11.94 3.95
N SER A 17 -0.43 11.67 2.99
CA SER A 17 -0.04 10.30 2.63
C SER A 17 0.69 9.62 3.79
N TRP A 18 1.62 10.32 4.42
CA TRP A 18 2.32 9.81 5.59
C TRP A 18 1.37 9.59 6.76
N ASP A 19 0.47 10.53 7.05
CA ASP A 19 -0.50 10.38 8.15
C ASP A 19 -1.40 9.15 7.94
N LEU A 20 -1.92 8.96 6.72
CA LEU A 20 -2.71 7.78 6.36
C LEU A 20 -1.91 6.48 6.53
N PHE A 21 -0.66 6.47 6.05
CA PHE A 21 0.21 5.30 6.12
C PHE A 21 0.60 4.96 7.55
N LYS A 22 1.01 5.94 8.33
CA LYS A 22 1.38 5.80 9.74
C LYS A 22 0.21 5.26 10.54
N ARG A 23 -0.99 5.80 10.33
CA ARG A 23 -2.21 5.31 10.97
C ARG A 23 -2.44 3.82 10.72
N HIS A 24 -2.21 3.32 9.53
CA HIS A 24 -2.47 1.91 9.21
C HIS A 24 -1.31 0.95 9.52
N SER A 25 -0.07 1.44 9.60
CA SER A 25 1.12 0.60 9.82
C SER A 25 1.61 0.59 11.27
N LEU A 26 1.43 1.70 12.00
CA LEU A 26 2.04 1.94 13.32
C LEU A 26 1.02 2.22 14.44
N GLU A 27 -0.30 2.12 14.21
CA GLU A 27 -1.36 2.52 15.16
C GLU A 27 -1.17 2.01 16.61
N ASN A 28 -0.61 0.80 16.76
CA ASN A 28 -0.47 0.11 18.05
C ASN A 28 0.98 -0.02 18.52
N ARG A 29 1.91 0.78 17.99
CA ARG A 29 3.34 0.69 18.33
C ARG A 29 3.82 1.87 19.19
N ASP A 30 4.79 1.63 20.07
CA ASP A 30 5.36 2.70 20.90
C ASP A 30 6.15 3.69 20.00
N PRO A 31 5.79 4.98 19.98
CA PRO A 31 6.49 5.99 19.19
C PRO A 31 8.00 6.08 19.49
N LYS A 32 8.42 5.74 20.71
CA LYS A 32 9.82 5.86 21.15
C LYS A 32 10.72 4.73 20.64
N GLU A 33 10.15 3.58 20.27
CA GLU A 33 10.92 2.40 19.88
C GLU A 33 11.19 2.31 18.37
N HIS A 34 10.69 3.27 17.58
CA HIS A 34 10.51 3.06 16.14
C HIS A 34 10.90 4.23 15.22
N LEU A 35 11.82 5.11 15.65
CA LEU A 35 12.33 6.21 14.82
C LEU A 35 12.82 5.73 13.44
N GLU A 36 13.50 4.58 13.36
CA GLU A 36 13.98 4.04 12.07
C GLU A 36 12.84 3.52 11.19
N LEU A 37 11.80 2.91 11.79
CA LEU A 37 10.62 2.47 11.03
C LEU A 37 9.81 3.65 10.51
N GLU A 38 9.74 4.76 11.25
CA GLU A 38 9.10 5.97 10.76
C GLU A 38 9.82 6.53 9.53
N GLU A 39 11.15 6.58 9.57
CA GLU A 39 11.95 7.09 8.47
C GLU A 39 11.81 6.23 7.21
N ILE A 40 11.91 4.91 7.35
CA ILE A 40 11.67 3.97 6.24
C ILE A 40 10.22 4.06 5.76
N GLY A 41 9.26 4.16 6.68
CA GLY A 41 7.84 4.29 6.39
C GLY A 41 7.51 5.52 5.54
N LYS A 42 8.11 6.67 5.84
CA LYS A 42 7.97 7.88 5.03
C LYS A 42 8.47 7.68 3.61
N GLN A 43 9.61 7.01 3.43
CA GLN A 43 10.16 6.71 2.10
C GLN A 43 9.25 5.76 1.31
N ILE A 44 8.67 4.75 1.97
CA ILE A 44 7.68 3.84 1.34
C ILE A 44 6.41 4.61 0.97
N ALA A 45 5.90 5.48 1.86
CA ALA A 45 4.73 6.30 1.59
C ALA A 45 4.96 7.23 0.38
N HIS A 46 6.14 7.83 0.28
CA HIS A 46 6.52 8.66 -0.86
C HIS A 46 6.57 7.85 -2.17
N ARG A 47 7.09 6.61 -2.15
CA ARG A 47 7.06 5.69 -3.32
C ARG A 47 5.62 5.37 -3.80
N CYS A 48 4.61 5.53 -2.94
CA CYS A 48 3.20 5.33 -3.30
C CYS A 48 2.57 6.50 -4.07
N LYS A 49 3.29 7.62 -4.26
CA LYS A 49 2.86 8.77 -5.09
C LYS A 49 1.46 9.30 -4.72
N GLY A 50 1.14 9.31 -3.42
CA GLY A 50 -0.13 9.84 -2.90
C GLY A 50 -1.39 9.05 -3.23
N LEU A 51 -1.27 7.80 -3.69
CA LEU A 51 -2.40 6.91 -3.97
C LEU A 51 -2.92 6.26 -2.69
N PRO A 52 -4.15 6.56 -2.22
CA PRO A 52 -4.66 6.05 -0.94
C PRO A 52 -4.68 4.52 -0.83
N LEU A 53 -5.05 3.84 -1.92
CA LEU A 53 -5.11 2.38 -1.95
C LEU A 53 -3.72 1.73 -1.90
N ALA A 54 -2.70 2.34 -2.52
CA ALA A 54 -1.33 1.87 -2.46
C ALA A 54 -0.78 1.97 -1.04
N LEU A 55 -1.00 3.13 -0.41
CA LEU A 55 -0.62 3.40 0.98
C LEU A 55 -1.25 2.38 1.93
N LYS A 56 -2.56 2.14 1.80
CA LYS A 56 -3.28 1.20 2.66
C LYS A 56 -2.84 -0.25 2.48
N ALA A 57 -2.59 -0.67 1.23
CA ALA A 57 -2.11 -2.03 0.96
C ALA A 57 -0.75 -2.30 1.60
N LEU A 58 0.21 -1.38 1.45
CA LEU A 58 1.55 -1.53 2.03
C LEU A 58 1.56 -1.34 3.54
N ALA A 59 0.80 -0.37 4.07
CA ALA A 59 0.66 -0.20 5.50
C ALA A 59 0.07 -1.45 6.17
N GLY A 60 -0.89 -2.12 5.51
CA GLY A 60 -1.50 -3.35 6.00
C GLY A 60 -0.52 -4.52 6.13
N ILE A 61 0.38 -4.73 5.14
CA ILE A 61 1.40 -5.78 5.26
C ILE A 61 2.45 -5.43 6.32
N LEU A 62 2.86 -4.16 6.40
CA LEU A 62 3.90 -3.70 7.32
C LEU A 62 3.42 -3.66 8.78
N HIS A 63 2.11 -3.52 8.98
CA HIS A 63 1.49 -3.62 10.31
C HIS A 63 1.89 -4.90 11.04
N CYS A 64 1.98 -6.01 10.31
CA CYS A 64 2.35 -7.33 10.84
C CYS A 64 3.88 -7.55 10.98
N LYS A 65 4.72 -6.61 10.55
CA LYS A 65 6.19 -6.76 10.49
C LYS A 65 6.90 -5.91 11.53
N SER A 66 7.53 -6.53 12.52
CA SER A 66 8.18 -5.80 13.63
C SER A 66 9.63 -5.42 13.34
N LYS A 67 10.31 -6.09 12.40
CA LYS A 67 11.73 -5.87 12.13
C LYS A 67 11.94 -4.80 11.07
N VAL A 68 12.93 -3.94 11.32
CA VAL A 68 13.36 -2.88 10.39
C VAL A 68 13.79 -3.45 9.04
N ASP A 69 14.50 -4.58 9.04
CA ASP A 69 14.98 -5.20 7.81
C ASP A 69 13.82 -5.57 6.87
N GLU A 70 12.70 -6.06 7.40
CA GLU A 70 11.53 -6.41 6.59
C GLU A 70 10.91 -5.19 5.91
N TRP A 71 10.94 -4.02 6.56
CA TRP A 71 10.50 -2.76 5.95
C TRP A 71 11.49 -2.31 4.87
N ARG A 72 12.79 -2.49 5.13
CA ARG A 72 13.86 -2.14 4.19
C ARG A 72 13.81 -3.00 2.93
N ASP A 73 13.46 -4.27 3.05
CA ASP A 73 13.28 -5.20 1.93
C ASP A 73 12.14 -4.73 1.01
N ILE A 74 11.01 -4.29 1.58
CA ILE A 74 9.91 -3.70 0.81
C ILE A 74 10.37 -2.42 0.13
N LEU A 75 11.05 -1.51 0.85
CA LEU A 75 11.54 -0.25 0.29
C LEU A 75 12.53 -0.44 -0.88
N ARG A 76 13.41 -1.44 -0.78
CA ARG A 76 14.48 -1.71 -1.75
C ARG A 76 14.10 -2.70 -2.85
N SER A 77 12.86 -3.19 -2.86
CA SER A 77 12.44 -4.20 -3.83
C SER A 77 12.58 -3.72 -5.27
N GLU A 78 13.15 -4.58 -6.13
CA GLU A 78 13.27 -4.32 -7.58
C GLU A 78 11.89 -4.16 -8.27
N ILE A 79 10.81 -4.61 -7.61
CA ILE A 79 9.42 -4.46 -8.11
C ILE A 79 9.08 -2.99 -8.38
N TRP A 80 9.64 -2.05 -7.62
CA TRP A 80 9.44 -0.62 -7.82
C TRP A 80 9.92 -0.12 -9.18
N GLU A 81 10.93 -0.78 -9.76
CA GLU A 81 11.59 -0.36 -11.00
C GLU A 81 11.17 -1.20 -12.22
N LEU A 82 10.23 -2.14 -12.04
CA LEU A 82 9.76 -2.98 -13.14
C LEU A 82 9.04 -2.14 -14.22
N PRO A 83 9.40 -2.26 -15.52
CA PRO A 83 8.81 -1.47 -16.60
C PRO A 83 7.29 -1.62 -16.70
N SER A 84 6.78 -2.83 -16.44
CA SER A 84 5.35 -3.16 -16.41
C SER A 84 4.59 -2.50 -15.26
N CYS A 85 5.32 -2.00 -14.26
CA CYS A 85 4.79 -1.38 -13.04
C CYS A 85 5.11 0.12 -12.96
N SER A 86 5.76 0.68 -13.99
CA SER A 86 6.35 2.03 -14.01
C SER A 86 5.37 3.17 -13.69
N ASN A 87 4.08 2.98 -13.96
CA ASN A 87 3.06 3.99 -13.73
C ASN A 87 1.86 3.41 -12.97
N GLY A 88 1.71 3.86 -11.72
CA GLY A 88 0.50 3.67 -10.93
C GLY A 88 0.69 2.79 -9.69
N ILE A 89 -0.40 2.14 -9.32
CA ILE A 89 -0.54 1.40 -8.05
C ILE A 89 0.06 -0.01 -8.07
N LEU A 90 0.37 -0.53 -9.26
CA LEU A 90 0.71 -1.93 -9.45
C LEU A 90 1.93 -2.42 -8.64
N PRO A 91 3.06 -1.69 -8.52
CA PRO A 91 4.18 -2.15 -7.70
C PRO A 91 3.78 -2.41 -6.24
N ALA A 92 3.00 -1.50 -5.66
CA ALA A 92 2.52 -1.63 -4.28
C ALA A 92 1.59 -2.83 -4.10
N LEU A 93 0.70 -3.09 -5.07
CA LEU A 93 -0.18 -4.27 -5.03
C LEU A 93 0.60 -5.58 -5.23
N MET A 94 1.61 -5.59 -6.11
CA MET A 94 2.46 -6.77 -6.31
C MET A 94 3.29 -7.08 -5.07
N LEU A 95 3.84 -6.07 -4.40
CA LEU A 95 4.52 -6.23 -3.11
C LEU A 95 3.58 -6.80 -2.05
N SER A 96 2.37 -6.23 -1.94
CA SER A 96 1.34 -6.72 -1.04
C SER A 96 0.96 -8.17 -1.33
N TYR A 97 0.74 -8.52 -2.61
CA TYR A 97 0.43 -9.88 -3.02
C TYR A 97 1.59 -10.85 -2.75
N ASN A 98 2.82 -10.45 -3.06
CA ASN A 98 4.00 -11.32 -2.89
C ASN A 98 4.30 -11.63 -1.43
N ASP A 99 3.98 -10.72 -0.51
CA ASP A 99 4.12 -10.92 0.94
C ASP A 99 3.01 -11.82 1.54
N LEU A 100 1.91 -12.06 0.81
CA LEU A 100 0.85 -12.95 1.30
C LEU A 100 1.35 -14.41 1.45
N PRO A 101 0.93 -15.10 2.52
CA PRO A 101 1.05 -16.56 2.62
C PRO A 101 0.45 -17.28 1.42
N ALA A 102 1.03 -18.42 1.02
CA ALA A 102 0.61 -19.17 -0.17
C ALA A 102 -0.89 -19.50 -0.21
N ARG A 103 -1.47 -19.88 0.94
CA ARG A 103 -2.91 -20.13 1.07
C ARG A 103 -3.74 -18.87 0.75
N LEU A 104 -3.31 -17.70 1.23
CA LEU A 104 -4.04 -16.44 0.99
C LEU A 104 -3.89 -15.96 -0.46
N LYS A 105 -2.76 -16.23 -1.12
CA LYS A 105 -2.59 -15.99 -2.56
C LYS A 105 -3.62 -16.78 -3.38
N GLN A 106 -3.84 -18.05 -3.02
CA GLN A 106 -4.86 -18.90 -3.67
C GLN A 106 -6.27 -18.34 -3.42
N CYS A 107 -6.59 -17.94 -2.18
CA CYS A 107 -7.87 -17.31 -1.88
C CYS A 107 -8.07 -16.01 -2.68
N PHE A 108 -7.04 -15.17 -2.79
CA PHE A 108 -7.11 -13.93 -3.55
C PHE A 108 -7.31 -14.18 -5.05
N ALA A 109 -6.61 -15.16 -5.63
CA ALA A 109 -6.77 -15.53 -7.04
C ALA A 109 -8.19 -16.02 -7.35
N TYR A 110 -8.87 -16.66 -6.39
CA TYR A 110 -10.26 -17.08 -6.55
C TYR A 110 -11.21 -15.90 -6.79
N CYS A 111 -10.93 -14.73 -6.21
CA CYS A 111 -11.73 -13.52 -6.44
C CYS A 111 -11.74 -13.09 -7.92
N ALA A 112 -10.72 -13.44 -8.70
CA ALA A 112 -10.62 -13.08 -10.12
C ALA A 112 -11.59 -13.87 -11.02
N ILE A 113 -12.25 -14.91 -10.50
CA ILE A 113 -13.27 -15.69 -11.23
C ILE A 113 -14.58 -14.88 -11.34
N TYR A 114 -14.83 -13.99 -10.39
CA TYR A 114 -16.05 -13.18 -10.37
C TYR A 114 -15.91 -11.96 -11.29
N PRO A 115 -17.02 -11.51 -11.91
CA PRO A 115 -17.03 -10.27 -12.68
C PRO A 115 -16.57 -9.07 -11.85
N LYS A 116 -16.06 -8.04 -12.53
CA LYS A 116 -15.73 -6.77 -11.88
C LYS A 116 -16.96 -6.24 -11.13
N ASP A 117 -16.72 -5.72 -9.92
CA ASP A 117 -17.73 -5.13 -9.04
C ASP A 117 -18.78 -6.13 -8.50
N TYR A 118 -18.48 -7.44 -8.55
CA TYR A 118 -19.29 -8.47 -7.88
C TYR A 118 -19.34 -8.25 -6.36
N GLN A 119 -20.55 -8.31 -5.80
CA GLN A 119 -20.77 -8.17 -4.35
C GLN A 119 -20.79 -9.54 -3.69
N PHE A 120 -19.88 -9.75 -2.73
CA PHE A 120 -19.93 -10.91 -1.84
C PHE A 120 -20.99 -10.66 -0.76
N CYS A 121 -21.94 -11.58 -0.62
CA CYS A 121 -23.03 -11.51 0.37
C CYS A 121 -22.59 -12.08 1.73
#